data_AF-A0A9N8QMX4-F1
#
_entry.id   AF-A0A9N8QMX4-F1
#
_cell.length_a   1.000
_cell.length_b   1.000
_cell.length_c   1.000
_cell.angle_alpha   90.00
_cell.angle_beta   90.00
_cell.angle_gamma   90.00
#
_symmetry.space_group_name_H-M   'P 1'
#
loop_
_entity.id
_entity.type
_entity.pdbx_description
1 polymer ?
#
loop_
_entity_poly.entity_id
_entity_poly.type
_entity_poly.pdbx_seq_one_letter_code
_entity_poly.pdbx_strand_id
1 'polypeptide(L)'
;MGASDRAVYYDFIRSFIEPEVAAEIAERVIQLPSDNDTLTEQLSHYQRDFTTRLRLSGLQFNFLPDEPWAQHWTRDTLRALDANQGRLMAAQLICAAKGDLDHPYLADKPLYRYCLRKFHYQ
;
A
#
# COMPACT_ATOMS: atom_id res chain seq x y z
N MET A 1 -47.10 26.56 -33.41
CA MET A 1 -46.22 26.97 -32.30
C MET A 1 -44.86 27.30 -32.86
N GLY A 2 -44.54 28.59 -32.94
CA GLY A 2 -43.22 29.04 -33.36
C GLY A 2 -42.18 28.75 -32.28
N ALA A 3 -40.89 28.74 -32.64
CA ALA A 3 -39.79 28.50 -31.69
C ALA A 3 -39.83 29.45 -30.46
N SER A 4 -40.39 30.65 -30.62
CA SER A 4 -40.62 31.64 -29.56
C SER A 4 -41.61 31.18 -28.50
N ASP A 5 -42.72 30.52 -28.87
CA ASP A 5 -43.75 30.07 -27.91
C ASP A 5 -43.25 28.90 -27.05
N ARG A 6 -42.34 28.07 -27.61
CA ARG A 6 -41.72 26.96 -26.89
C ARG A 6 -40.73 27.45 -25.83
N ALA A 7 -40.00 28.52 -26.10
CA ALA A 7 -39.09 29.13 -25.13
C ALA A 7 -39.84 29.71 -23.92
N VAL A 8 -40.94 30.44 -24.16
CA VAL A 8 -41.79 31.00 -23.09
C VAL A 8 -42.40 29.89 -22.23
N TYR A 9 -42.86 28.81 -22.85
CA TYR A 9 -43.42 27.67 -22.13
C TYR A 9 -42.37 26.89 -21.32
N TYR A 10 -41.16 26.75 -21.87
CA TYR A 10 -40.01 26.17 -21.17
C TYR A 10 -39.60 27.01 -19.96
N ASP A 11 -39.48 28.33 -20.10
CA ASP A 11 -39.12 29.23 -19.00
C ASP A 11 -40.19 29.21 -17.89
N PHE A 12 -41.47 29.14 -18.27
CA PHE A 12 -42.56 28.97 -17.32
C PHE A 12 -42.40 27.67 -16.52
N ILE A 13 -42.29 26.51 -17.19
CA ILE A 13 -42.11 25.21 -16.51
C ILE A 13 -40.84 25.18 -15.67
N ARG A 14 -39.73 25.71 -16.19
CA ARG A 14 -38.45 25.78 -15.50
C ARG A 14 -38.58 26.48 -14.17
N SER A 15 -39.36 27.57 -14.09
CA SER A 15 -39.54 28.32 -12.84
C SER A 15 -40.16 27.49 -11.70
N PHE A 16 -40.94 26.46 -12.03
CA PHE A 16 -41.52 25.53 -11.04
C PHE A 16 -40.58 24.38 -10.69
N ILE A 17 -39.79 23.90 -11.64
CA ILE A 17 -38.94 22.71 -11.48
C ILE A 17 -37.55 23.07 -10.92
N GLU A 18 -37.02 24.26 -11.21
CA GLU A 18 -35.70 24.71 -10.73
C GLU A 18 -35.53 24.64 -9.20
N PRO A 19 -36.52 25.07 -8.39
CA PRO A 19 -36.42 24.95 -6.93
C PRO A 19 -36.35 23.48 -6.46
N GLU A 20 -37.13 22.59 -7.07
CA GLU A 20 -37.13 21.16 -6.73
C GLU A 20 -35.81 20.48 -7.12
N VAL A 21 -35.29 20.80 -8.31
CA VAL A 21 -33.98 20.33 -8.76
C VAL A 21 -32.86 20.88 -7.87
N ALA A 22 -32.93 22.15 -7.48
CA ALA A 22 -31.94 22.74 -6.57
C ALA A 22 -31.99 22.10 -5.18
N ALA A 23 -33.17 21.76 -4.67
CA ALA A 23 -33.34 21.07 -3.39
C ALA A 23 -32.75 19.65 -3.43
N GLU A 24 -33.06 18.87 -4.48
CA GLU A 24 -32.51 17.52 -4.67
C GLU A 24 -30.97 17.56 -4.81
N ILE A 25 -30.42 18.54 -5.54
CA ILE A 25 -28.97 18.74 -5.63
C ILE A 25 -28.39 19.07 -4.25
N ALA A 26 -29.01 19.97 -3.49
CA ALA A 26 -28.53 20.35 -2.17
C ALA A 26 -28.54 19.17 -1.18
N GLU A 27 -29.58 18.33 -1.21
CA GLU A 27 -29.70 17.14 -0.39
C GLU A 27 -28.60 16.12 -0.72
N ARG A 28 -28.33 15.88 -2.01
CA ARG A 28 -27.28 14.96 -2.44
C ARG A 28 -25.87 15.50 -2.21
N VAL A 29 -25.67 16.80 -2.30
CA VAL A 29 -24.35 17.44 -2.12
C VAL A 29 -24.01 17.63 -0.63
N ILE A 30 -24.99 17.60 0.28
CA ILE A 30 -24.79 17.87 1.71
C ILE A 30 -23.73 16.98 2.36
N GLN A 31 -23.60 15.72 1.93
CA GLN A 31 -22.64 14.76 2.51
C GLN A 31 -21.26 14.79 1.83
N LEU A 32 -21.18 15.26 0.59
CA LEU A 32 -19.95 15.23 -0.21
C LEU A 32 -18.75 15.95 0.44
N PRO A 33 -18.91 17.12 1.10
CA PRO A 33 -17.80 17.77 1.80
C PRO A 33 -17.25 16.90 2.95
N SER A 34 -18.13 16.32 3.76
CA SER A 34 -17.74 15.46 4.88
C SER A 34 -17.02 14.20 4.39
N ASP A 35 -17.50 13.60 3.30
CA ASP A 35 -16.87 12.43 2.70
C ASP A 35 -15.49 12.77 2.12
N ASN A 36 -15.36 13.94 1.49
CA ASN A 36 -14.09 14.42 0.94
C ASN A 36 -13.06 14.73 2.03
N ASP A 37 -13.49 15.33 3.14
CA ASP A 37 -12.64 15.56 4.31
C ASP A 37 -12.16 14.23 4.91
N THR A 38 -13.07 13.26 5.04
CA THR A 38 -12.75 11.91 5.53
C THR A 38 -11.73 11.20 4.63
N LEU A 39 -11.94 11.24 3.31
CA LEU A 39 -11.02 10.63 2.34
C LEU A 39 -9.66 11.34 2.32
N THR A 40 -9.65 12.66 2.48
CA THR A 40 -8.42 13.46 2.56
C THR A 40 -7.63 13.11 3.82
N GLU A 41 -8.30 12.95 4.96
CA GLU A 41 -7.66 12.53 6.20
C GLU A 41 -7.10 11.11 6.07
N GLN A 42 -7.87 10.16 5.53
CA GLN A 42 -7.40 8.79 5.27
C GLN A 42 -6.19 8.75 4.33
N LEU A 43 -6.21 9.54 3.25
CA LEU A 43 -5.07 9.65 2.33
C LEU A 43 -3.82 10.14 3.06
N SER A 44 -3.95 11.19 3.88
CA SER A 44 -2.84 11.74 4.67
C SER A 44 -2.29 10.73 5.68
N HIS A 45 -3.17 9.93 6.28
CA HIS A 45 -2.81 8.85 7.20
C HIS A 45 -2.02 7.77 6.45
N TYR A 46 -2.53 7.27 5.32
CA TYR A 46 -1.83 6.27 4.51
C TYR A 46 -0.49 6.77 3.99
N GLN A 47 -0.40 8.03 3.57
CA GLN A 47 0.87 8.62 3.15
C GLN A 47 1.87 8.66 4.31
N ARG A 48 1.45 9.09 5.50
CA ARG A 48 2.32 9.13 6.68
C ARG A 48 2.77 7.72 7.10
N ASP A 49 1.86 6.75 7.12
CA ASP A 49 2.14 5.36 7.43
C ASP A 49 3.11 4.74 6.42
N PHE A 50 2.85 4.92 5.12
CA PHE A 50 3.70 4.40 4.07
C PHE A 50 5.09 5.04 4.11
N THR A 51 5.17 6.36 4.30
CA THR A 51 6.46 7.06 4.43
C THR A 51 7.23 6.61 5.67
N THR A 52 6.55 6.35 6.77
CA THR A 52 7.15 5.82 8.00
C THR A 52 7.67 4.41 7.78
N ARG A 53 6.88 3.52 7.17
CA ARG A 53 7.30 2.16 6.80
C ARG A 53 8.45 2.17 5.79
N LEU A 54 8.41 3.04 4.78
CA LEU A 54 9.47 3.22 3.80
C LEU A 54 10.76 3.71 4.47
N ARG A 55 10.68 4.69 5.36
CA ARG A 55 11.83 5.17 6.13
C ARG A 55 12.39 4.09 7.07
N LEU A 56 11.54 3.31 7.71
CA LEU A 56 11.96 2.23 8.60
C LEU A 56 12.57 1.05 7.83
N SER A 57 11.99 0.66 6.69
CA SER A 57 12.50 -0.39 5.80
C SER A 57 13.78 0.03 5.06
N GLY A 58 13.93 1.31 4.72
CA GLY A 58 15.14 1.84 4.10
C GLY A 58 16.33 1.95 5.06
N LEU A 59 16.13 1.92 6.38
CA LEU A 59 17.18 2.21 7.36
C LEU A 59 17.60 1.02 8.23
N GLN A 60 16.82 -0.05 8.37
CA GLN A 60 17.09 -1.07 9.40
C GLN A 60 16.84 -2.50 8.91
N PHE A 61 17.66 -2.96 7.96
CA PHE A 61 18.07 -4.36 8.00
C PHE A 61 19.13 -4.47 9.09
N ASN A 62 18.82 -5.10 10.22
CA ASN A 62 19.67 -5.08 11.43
C ASN A 62 20.98 -5.88 11.31
N PHE A 63 21.45 -6.13 10.08
CA PHE A 63 22.70 -6.84 9.80
C PHE A 63 23.36 -6.23 8.55
N LEU A 64 24.68 -6.20 8.53
CA LEU A 64 25.40 -5.73 7.35
C LEU A 64 25.58 -6.87 6.33
N PRO A 65 25.48 -6.59 5.01
CA PRO A 65 25.85 -7.54 3.94
C PRO A 65 27.23 -8.16 4.10
N ASP A 66 28.13 -7.40 4.72
CA ASP A 66 29.55 -7.69 4.80
C ASP A 66 29.91 -8.41 6.09
N GLU A 67 28.92 -8.84 6.87
CA GLU A 67 29.17 -9.72 7.99
C GLU A 67 29.88 -11.00 7.53
N PRO A 68 30.85 -11.54 8.28
CA PRO A 68 31.61 -12.72 7.88
C PRO A 68 30.74 -13.94 7.58
N TRP A 69 29.58 -14.03 8.24
CA TRP A 69 28.59 -15.07 7.97
C TRP A 69 27.79 -14.82 6.69
N ALA A 70 27.79 -13.64 6.06
CA ALA A 70 27.07 -13.38 4.81
C ALA A 70 27.96 -13.55 3.56
N GLN A 71 29.28 -13.49 3.71
CA GLN A 71 30.25 -13.43 2.62
C GLN A 71 30.60 -14.78 1.96
N HIS A 72 30.27 -15.91 2.59
CA HIS A 72 30.75 -17.24 2.16
C HIS A 72 29.66 -18.19 1.60
N TRP A 73 28.47 -17.67 1.28
CA TRP A 73 27.34 -18.51 0.89
C TRP A 73 27.24 -18.66 -0.61
N THR A 74 27.10 -19.91 -1.05
CA THR A 74 26.74 -20.25 -2.42
C THR A 74 25.46 -21.07 -2.40
N ARG A 75 24.88 -21.28 -3.57
CA ARG A 75 23.67 -22.11 -3.68
C ARG A 75 23.91 -23.55 -3.21
N ASP A 76 25.14 -24.06 -3.39
CA ASP A 76 25.49 -25.43 -3.02
C ASP A 76 25.73 -25.55 -1.51
N THR A 77 26.32 -24.55 -0.85
CA THR A 77 26.41 -24.55 0.62
C THR A 77 25.02 -24.48 1.27
N LEU A 78 24.10 -23.68 0.73
CA LEU A 78 22.68 -23.66 1.16
C LEU A 78 21.94 -24.98 0.95
N ARG A 79 22.33 -25.74 -0.06
CA ARG A 79 21.76 -27.07 -0.31
C ARG A 79 22.23 -28.09 0.72
N ALA A 80 23.52 -28.04 1.05
CA ALA A 80 24.16 -28.93 2.01
C ALA A 80 23.90 -28.57 3.49
N LEU A 81 23.30 -27.41 3.78
CA LEU A 81 22.99 -27.00 5.15
C LEU A 81 22.03 -27.96 5.85
N ASP A 82 22.35 -28.28 7.10
CA ASP A 82 21.46 -29.02 7.99
C ASP A 82 20.15 -28.25 8.26
N ALA A 83 19.06 -28.97 8.49
CA ALA A 83 17.73 -28.38 8.64
C ALA A 83 17.64 -27.43 9.85
N ASN A 84 18.31 -27.73 10.96
CA ASN A 84 18.28 -26.88 12.15
C ASN A 84 19.08 -25.59 11.90
N GLN A 85 20.24 -25.71 11.25
CA GLN A 85 21.06 -24.54 10.88
C GLN A 85 20.34 -23.65 9.87
N GLY A 86 19.66 -24.25 8.89
CA GLY A 86 18.89 -23.51 7.87
C GLY A 86 17.71 -22.74 8.46
N ARG A 87 16.98 -23.35 9.41
CA ARG A 87 15.90 -22.69 10.15
C ARG A 87 16.40 -21.56 11.04
N LEU A 88 17.51 -21.76 11.73
CA LEU A 88 18.14 -20.71 12.54
C LEU A 88 18.54 -19.51 11.68
N MET A 89 19.12 -19.77 10.52
CA MET A 89 19.56 -18.73 9.58
C MET A 89 18.36 -17.99 8.96
N ALA A 90 17.29 -18.71 8.59
CA ALA A 90 16.05 -18.10 8.17
C ALA A 90 15.43 -17.22 9.26
N ALA A 91 15.41 -17.66 10.53
CA ALA A 91 14.92 -16.87 11.65
C ALA A 91 15.76 -15.60 11.88
N GLN A 92 17.08 -15.68 11.73
CA GLN A 92 17.98 -14.53 11.81
C GLN A 92 17.70 -13.51 10.70
N LEU A 93 17.51 -13.96 9.45
CA LEU A 93 17.14 -13.10 8.31
C LEU A 93 15.77 -12.42 8.50
N ILE A 94 14.83 -13.08 9.16
CA ILE A 94 13.52 -12.51 9.46
C ILE A 94 13.65 -11.48 10.59
N CYS A 95 14.41 -11.80 11.63
CA CYS A 95 14.72 -10.86 12.70
C CYS A 95 15.47 -9.62 12.18
N ALA A 96 16.38 -9.83 11.22
CA ALA A 96 17.10 -8.79 10.49
C ALA A 96 16.17 -7.80 9.82
N ALA A 97 15.17 -8.35 9.11
CA ALA A 97 14.14 -7.58 8.43
C ALA A 97 12.99 -7.17 9.37
N LYS A 98 13.12 -7.37 10.69
CA LYS A 98 12.06 -7.11 11.67
C LYS A 98 10.70 -7.76 11.34
N GLY A 99 10.73 -8.93 10.71
CA GLY A 99 9.53 -9.64 10.27
C GLY A 99 9.04 -9.27 8.87
N ASP A 100 9.66 -8.31 8.19
CA ASP A 100 9.31 -7.92 6.82
C ASP A 100 9.92 -8.88 5.79
N LEU A 101 9.12 -9.84 5.31
CA LEU A 101 9.56 -10.82 4.31
C LEU A 101 9.71 -10.22 2.90
N ASP A 102 9.09 -9.06 2.66
CA ASP A 102 9.16 -8.31 1.39
C ASP A 102 10.23 -7.21 1.42
N HIS A 103 11.07 -7.21 2.46
CA HIS A 103 12.12 -6.21 2.62
C HIS A 103 13.00 -6.12 1.36
N PRO A 104 13.24 -4.90 0.81
CA PRO A 104 13.97 -4.73 -0.46
C PRO A 104 15.33 -5.43 -0.49
N TYR A 105 16.02 -5.42 0.65
CA TYR A 105 17.29 -6.10 0.85
C TYR A 105 17.25 -7.64 0.74
N LEU A 106 16.17 -8.28 1.23
CA LEU A 106 15.94 -9.72 1.01
C LEU A 106 15.57 -10.00 -0.45
N ALA A 107 14.82 -9.09 -1.07
CA ALA A 107 14.39 -9.22 -2.45
C ALA A 107 15.55 -9.16 -3.45
N ASP A 108 16.53 -8.30 -3.19
CA ASP A 108 17.72 -8.07 -4.03
C ASP A 108 18.77 -9.21 -3.91
N LYS A 109 18.72 -10.03 -2.85
CA LYS A 109 19.69 -11.11 -2.58
C LYS A 109 19.08 -12.49 -2.84
N PRO A 110 19.36 -13.15 -3.98
CA PRO A 110 18.72 -14.43 -4.37
C PRO A 110 18.97 -15.57 -3.37
N LEU A 111 20.12 -15.56 -2.69
CA LEU A 111 20.50 -16.58 -1.71
C LEU A 111 19.65 -16.51 -0.42
N TYR A 112 19.32 -15.30 0.04
CA TYR A 112 18.45 -15.12 1.21
C TYR A 112 17.02 -15.55 0.92
N ARG A 113 16.49 -15.19 -0.26
CA ARG A 113 15.20 -15.71 -0.75
C ARG A 113 15.17 -17.23 -0.83
N TYR A 114 16.25 -17.85 -1.33
CA TYR A 114 16.36 -19.30 -1.38
C TYR A 114 16.35 -19.93 0.03
N CYS A 115 17.09 -19.36 0.98
CA CYS A 115 17.12 -19.82 2.37
C CYS A 115 15.74 -19.74 3.03
N LEU A 116 15.07 -18.58 2.93
CA LEU A 116 13.73 -18.38 3.47
C LEU A 116 12.72 -19.34 2.84
N ARG A 117 12.73 -19.48 1.50
CA ARG A 117 11.84 -20.42 0.80
C ARG A 117 12.06 -21.87 1.24
N LYS A 118 13.31 -22.28 1.46
CA LYS A 118 13.64 -23.67 1.83
C LYS A 118 13.33 -23.97 3.29
N PHE A 119 13.55 -23.04 4.22
CA PHE A 119 13.55 -23.35 5.65
C PHE A 119 12.48 -22.63 6.49
N HIS A 120 11.80 -21.60 5.96
CA HIS A 120 10.73 -20.89 6.68
C HIS A 120 9.31 -21.26 6.19
N TYR A 121 9.12 -21.46 4.88
CA TYR A 121 7.81 -21.76 4.29
C TYR A 121 7.47 -23.26 4.19
N GLN A 122 8.26 -24.12 4.86
CA GLN A 122 8.03 -25.58 4.95
C GLN A 122 7.46 -25.94 6.31
#